data_AF-R7SFU0-F1
#
_entry.id   AF-R7SFU0-F1
#
_cell.length_a   1.000
_cell.length_b   1.000
_cell.length_c   1.000
_cell.angle_alpha   90.00
_cell.angle_beta   90.00
_cell.angle_gamma   90.00
#
_symmetry.space_group_name_H-M   'P 1'
#
loop_
_entity.id
_entity.type
_entity.pdbx_description
1 polymer ?
#
loop_
_entity_poly.entity_id
_entity_poly.type
_entity_poly.pdbx_seq_one_letter_code
_entity_poly.pdbx_strand_id
1 'polypeptide(L)'
;MVEINCETDFVGRNELFGKLVSDIAHTTAFHAEAPEDFQENPKLLRPFPLESLLDAPLMQKNSPSELSSTATVSSAIRDTIAKVGENISLRRAISVVLPPAPESVQAGIRVASYVHGTTTDPTRGRMGTLALTYLKTPNLKEVFAKEGFLSDLEKLERALARQIVGYDTRSIRLVNGSPETVLYEQPFALFPGEFAGQPVKNVLQLWAEQKGLFDKNAVEEYQGIAVSEFARWTVGEDMSEDSVVSALADEMASIEPESQPKS
;
A
#
# COMPACT_ATOMS: atom_id res chain seq x y z
N MET A 1 6.11 -1.73 -3.43
CA MET A 1 5.51 -2.84 -4.19
C MET A 1 6.02 -2.76 -5.62
N VAL A 2 6.31 -3.90 -6.25
CA VAL A 2 6.83 -3.95 -7.62
C VAL A 2 6.04 -4.96 -8.43
N GLU A 3 5.90 -4.71 -9.73
CA GLU A 3 5.41 -5.69 -10.69
C GLU A 3 6.51 -6.05 -11.67
N ILE A 4 6.82 -7.34 -11.74
CA ILE A 4 7.78 -7.91 -12.67
C ILE A 4 7.03 -8.98 -13.48
N ASN A 5 7.10 -8.90 -14.80
CA ASN A 5 6.46 -9.84 -15.69
C ASN A 5 7.47 -10.84 -16.27
N CYS A 6 6.96 -12.01 -16.62
CA CYS A 6 7.60 -13.04 -17.42
C CYS A 6 6.57 -13.58 -18.43
N GLU A 7 6.99 -14.42 -19.37
CA GLU A 7 6.13 -14.91 -20.45
C GLU A 7 5.18 -16.02 -19.98
N THR A 8 5.65 -16.91 -19.11
CA THR A 8 4.86 -18.06 -18.66
C THR A 8 4.74 -18.17 -17.14
N ASP A 9 3.65 -18.81 -16.69
CA ASP A 9 3.46 -19.15 -15.28
C ASP A 9 4.52 -20.15 -14.76
N PHE A 10 5.24 -20.86 -15.63
CA PHE A 10 6.34 -21.73 -15.23
C PHE A 10 7.51 -20.91 -14.68
N VAL A 11 7.92 -19.84 -15.37
CA VAL A 11 8.93 -18.91 -14.86
C VAL A 11 8.40 -18.11 -13.68
N GLY A 12 7.12 -17.71 -13.69
CA GLY A 12 6.51 -17.02 -12.56
C GLY A 12 6.53 -17.81 -11.23
N ARG A 13 6.64 -19.14 -11.29
CA ARG A 13 6.78 -20.04 -10.14
C ARG A 13 8.23 -20.49 -9.87
N ASN A 14 9.18 -20.10 -10.72
CA ASN A 14 10.57 -20.48 -10.61
C ASN A 14 11.25 -19.78 -9.42
N GLU A 15 12.12 -20.49 -8.70
CA GLU A 15 12.81 -19.97 -7.51
C GLU A 15 13.77 -18.82 -7.82
N LEU A 16 14.48 -18.86 -8.96
CA LEU A 16 15.39 -17.80 -9.39
C LEU A 16 14.62 -16.51 -9.70
N PHE A 17 13.52 -16.63 -10.46
CA PHE A 17 12.62 -15.51 -10.74
C PHE A 17 12.05 -14.95 -9.43
N GLY A 18 11.56 -15.84 -8.56
CA GLY A 18 11.05 -15.44 -7.26
C GLY A 18 12.08 -14.73 -6.37
N LYS A 19 13.35 -15.12 -6.42
CA LYS A 19 14.44 -14.44 -5.70
C LYS A 19 14.69 -13.05 -6.30
N LEU A 20 14.78 -12.95 -7.62
CA LEU A 20 14.94 -11.68 -8.33
C LEU A 20 13.83 -10.69 -7.93
N VAL A 21 12.57 -11.13 -7.93
CA VAL A 21 11.43 -10.30 -7.52
C VAL A 21 11.60 -9.78 -6.09
N SER A 22 11.97 -10.65 -5.16
CA SER A 22 12.19 -10.28 -3.76
C SER A 22 13.35 -9.29 -3.57
N ASP A 23 14.45 -9.48 -4.29
CA ASP A 23 15.62 -8.59 -4.21
C ASP A 23 15.31 -7.21 -4.83
N ILE A 24 14.59 -7.16 -5.96
CA ILE A 24 14.16 -5.89 -6.57
C ILE A 24 13.17 -5.15 -5.66
N ALA A 25 12.23 -5.86 -5.04
CA ALA A 25 11.31 -5.25 -4.07
C ALA A 25 12.06 -4.67 -2.86
N HIS A 26 13.08 -5.37 -2.37
CA HIS A 26 13.94 -4.90 -1.28
C HIS A 26 14.79 -3.69 -1.69
N THR A 27 15.39 -3.74 -2.88
CA THR A 27 16.15 -2.64 -3.49
C THR A 27 15.28 -1.39 -3.63
N THR A 28 14.05 -1.54 -4.12
CA THR A 28 13.07 -0.45 -4.24
C THR A 28 12.79 0.19 -2.89
N ALA A 29 12.57 -0.62 -1.84
CA ALA A 29 12.31 -0.11 -0.49
C ALA A 29 13.54 0.58 0.11
N PHE A 30 14.75 0.09 -0.17
CA PHE A 30 16.00 0.67 0.33
C PHE A 30 16.30 2.03 -0.29
N HIS A 31 16.04 2.19 -1.60
CA HIS A 31 16.26 3.43 -2.33
C HIS A 31 15.07 4.39 -2.31
N ALA A 32 13.99 4.06 -1.59
CA ALA A 32 12.82 4.93 -1.51
C ALA A 32 13.16 6.19 -0.70
N GLU A 33 12.76 7.33 -1.22
CA GLU A 33 12.91 8.64 -0.58
C GLU A 33 11.52 9.22 -0.24
N ALA A 34 11.48 10.08 0.78
CA ALA A 34 10.27 10.78 1.15
C ALA A 34 9.92 11.83 0.07
N PRO A 35 8.64 12.04 -0.25
CA PRO A 35 8.25 13.06 -1.23
C PRO A 35 8.59 14.46 -0.71
N GLU A 36 9.25 15.27 -1.55
CA GLU A 36 9.58 16.67 -1.25
C GLU A 36 8.42 17.63 -1.60
N ASP A 37 7.51 17.19 -2.46
CA ASP A 37 6.41 17.96 -3.06
C ASP A 37 5.04 17.70 -2.40
N PHE A 38 5.01 17.22 -1.15
CA PHE A 38 3.75 16.79 -0.51
C PHE A 38 2.70 17.90 -0.40
N GLN A 39 3.12 19.16 -0.36
CA GLN A 39 2.22 20.32 -0.35
C GLN A 39 1.45 20.48 -1.67
N GLU A 40 2.09 20.19 -2.80
CA GLU A 40 1.48 20.29 -4.13
C GLU A 40 0.80 18.97 -4.55
N ASN A 41 1.34 17.84 -4.10
CA ASN A 41 0.81 16.51 -4.35
C ASN A 41 0.66 15.74 -3.04
N PRO A 42 -0.53 15.76 -2.40
CA PRO A 42 -0.76 15.19 -1.08
C PRO A 42 -0.98 13.67 -1.15
N LYS A 43 -0.06 12.96 -1.81
CA LYS A 43 0.04 11.49 -1.86
C LYS A 43 1.37 11.06 -1.26
N LEU A 44 1.36 10.03 -0.41
CA LEU A 44 2.54 9.40 0.18
C LEU A 44 2.98 8.16 -0.60
N LEU A 45 2.03 7.42 -1.18
CA LEU A 45 2.30 6.35 -2.13
C LEU A 45 2.69 6.97 -3.47
N ARG A 46 3.95 6.76 -3.89
CA ARG A 46 4.51 7.37 -5.10
C ARG A 46 5.08 6.34 -6.06
N PRO A 47 4.81 6.47 -7.38
CA PRO A 47 5.52 5.69 -8.38
C PRO A 47 7.04 5.87 -8.20
N PHE A 48 7.76 4.76 -8.26
CA PHE A 48 9.22 4.77 -8.19
C PHE A 48 9.77 4.84 -9.63
N PRO A 49 10.69 5.78 -9.95
CA PRO A 49 11.25 5.90 -11.29
C PRO A 49 11.99 4.62 -11.73
N LEU A 50 11.52 3.99 -12.81
CA LEU A 50 12.05 2.69 -13.24
C LEU A 50 13.49 2.75 -13.74
N GLU A 51 13.86 3.81 -14.47
CA GLU A 51 15.24 3.99 -14.94
C GLU A 51 16.22 4.03 -13.76
N SER A 52 15.89 4.83 -12.73
CA SER A 52 16.68 4.89 -11.50
C SER A 52 16.76 3.55 -10.79
N LEU A 53 15.67 2.78 -10.76
CA LEU A 53 15.65 1.45 -10.15
C LEU A 53 16.47 0.42 -10.96
N LEU A 54 16.41 0.47 -12.28
CA LEU A 54 17.17 -0.43 -13.17
C LEU A 54 18.68 -0.23 -13.03
N ASP A 55 19.12 1.02 -12.83
CA ASP A 55 20.53 1.38 -12.63
C ASP A 55 21.00 1.20 -11.19
N ALA A 56 20.08 1.06 -10.22
CA ALA A 56 20.43 0.88 -8.81
C ALA A 56 21.19 -0.44 -8.57
N PRO A 57 22.16 -0.45 -7.63
CA PRO A 57 22.78 -1.68 -7.14
C PRO A 57 21.73 -2.64 -6.59
N LEU A 58 21.80 -3.92 -6.97
CA LEU A 58 20.86 -4.91 -6.45
C LEU A 58 21.17 -5.23 -4.99
N MET A 59 20.19 -4.99 -4.11
CA MET A 59 20.26 -5.32 -2.69
C MET A 59 19.62 -6.69 -2.43
N GLN A 60 20.40 -7.64 -1.91
CA GLN A 60 19.89 -8.98 -1.61
C GLN A 60 19.07 -8.98 -0.32
N LYS A 61 17.83 -9.47 -0.37
CA LYS A 61 16.91 -9.49 0.79
C LYS A 61 17.47 -10.26 2.00
N ASN A 62 18.19 -11.37 1.76
CA ASN A 62 18.64 -12.30 2.80
C ASN A 62 20.11 -12.11 3.23
N SER A 63 20.88 -11.28 2.50
CA SER A 63 22.30 -11.01 2.79
C SER A 63 22.62 -9.53 2.60
N PRO A 64 22.10 -8.63 3.45
CA PRO A 64 22.25 -7.18 3.27
C PRO A 64 23.69 -6.68 3.35
N SER A 65 24.57 -7.45 4.01
CA SER A 65 25.96 -7.09 4.31
C SER A 65 26.98 -7.56 3.25
N GLU A 66 26.56 -8.36 2.27
CA GLU A 66 27.42 -8.79 1.16
C GLU A 66 27.27 -7.83 -0.02
N LEU A 67 27.83 -6.63 0.12
CA LEU A 67 28.01 -5.62 -0.94
C LEU A 67 28.96 -6.08 -2.07
N SER A 68 29.18 -7.38 -2.25
CA SER A 68 30.19 -7.93 -3.15
C SER A 68 29.75 -8.01 -4.61
N SER A 69 28.45 -7.85 -4.90
CA SER A 69 27.97 -7.83 -6.28
C SER A 69 27.88 -6.39 -6.80
N THR A 70 28.71 -6.04 -7.77
CA THR A 70 28.58 -4.85 -8.63
C THR A 70 27.37 -4.93 -9.58
N ALA A 71 26.46 -5.88 -9.36
CA ALA A 71 25.30 -6.10 -10.20
C ALA A 71 24.25 -5.02 -9.94
N THR A 72 23.73 -4.44 -11.02
CA THR A 72 22.55 -3.60 -10.96
C THR A 72 21.28 -4.45 -11.08
N VAL A 73 20.12 -3.85 -10.80
CA VAL A 73 18.83 -4.49 -11.08
C VAL A 73 18.74 -4.94 -12.54
N SER A 74 19.17 -4.10 -13.49
CA SER A 74 19.19 -4.41 -14.92
C SER A 74 20.07 -5.62 -15.25
N SER A 75 21.29 -5.71 -14.69
CA SER A 75 22.14 -6.88 -14.94
C SER A 75 21.57 -8.15 -14.32
N ALA A 76 20.97 -8.06 -13.14
CA ALA A 76 20.34 -9.21 -12.49
C ALA A 76 19.11 -9.73 -13.26
N ILE A 77 18.33 -8.84 -13.87
CA ILE A 77 17.24 -9.23 -14.78
C ILE A 77 17.82 -9.98 -15.98
N ARG A 78 18.84 -9.43 -16.65
CA ARG A 78 19.49 -10.08 -17.82
C ARG A 78 20.09 -11.44 -17.48
N ASP A 79 20.76 -11.56 -16.33
CA ASP A 79 21.33 -12.82 -15.86
C ASP A 79 20.25 -13.86 -15.58
N THR A 80 19.08 -13.43 -15.09
CA THR A 80 17.95 -14.33 -14.86
C THR A 80 17.32 -14.76 -16.19
N ILE A 81 17.14 -13.84 -17.14
CA ILE A 81 16.68 -14.15 -18.51
C ILE A 81 17.58 -15.22 -19.14
N ALA A 82 18.90 -15.07 -19.06
CA ALA A 82 19.85 -16.03 -19.61
C ALA A 82 19.73 -17.44 -18.98
N LYS A 83 19.32 -17.53 -17.71
CA LYS A 83 19.17 -18.80 -16.98
C LYS A 83 17.81 -19.46 -17.19
N VAL A 84 16.75 -18.66 -17.31
CA VAL A 84 15.37 -19.17 -17.44
C VAL A 84 14.91 -19.32 -18.89
N GLY A 85 15.52 -18.60 -19.83
CA GLY A 85 15.20 -18.66 -21.26
C GLY A 85 13.93 -17.90 -21.68
N GLU A 86 13.36 -17.05 -20.82
CA GLU A 86 12.19 -16.21 -21.10
C GLU A 86 12.49 -14.74 -20.84
N ASN A 87 11.79 -13.84 -21.54
CA ASN A 87 11.88 -12.42 -21.27
C ASN A 87 11.34 -12.08 -19.87
N ILE A 88 12.03 -11.17 -19.18
CA ILE A 88 11.63 -10.64 -17.88
C ILE A 88 11.66 -9.11 -17.94
N SER A 89 10.59 -8.46 -17.48
CA SER A 89 10.49 -7.01 -17.49
C SER A 89 10.01 -6.47 -16.15
N LEU A 90 10.73 -5.47 -15.61
CA LEU A 90 10.24 -4.63 -14.52
C LEU A 90 9.20 -3.66 -15.10
N ARG A 91 7.93 -3.84 -14.74
CA ARG A 91 6.80 -3.10 -15.34
C ARG A 91 6.46 -1.82 -14.61
N ARG A 92 6.45 -1.87 -13.28
CA ARG A 92 6.18 -0.71 -12.41
C ARG A 92 6.66 -0.96 -11.00
N ALA A 93 6.91 0.14 -10.29
CA ALA A 93 7.30 0.13 -8.90
C ALA A 93 6.62 1.31 -8.19
N ILE A 94 6.26 1.10 -6.93
CA ILE A 94 5.66 2.10 -6.06
C ILE A 94 6.26 1.97 -4.67
N SER A 95 6.55 3.09 -4.03
CA SER A 95 7.11 3.16 -2.69
C SER A 95 6.31 4.10 -1.80
N VAL A 96 6.50 3.93 -0.50
CA VAL A 96 6.05 4.88 0.52
C VAL A 96 7.17 4.98 1.54
N VAL A 97 7.48 6.21 1.94
CA VAL A 97 8.40 6.51 3.04
C VAL A 97 7.61 7.32 4.06
N LEU A 98 7.51 6.78 5.27
CA LEU A 98 6.80 7.41 6.38
C LEU A 98 7.84 7.98 7.33
N PRO A 99 8.10 9.30 7.32
CA PRO A 99 8.98 9.90 8.31
C PRO A 99 8.38 9.73 9.72
N PRO A 100 9.21 9.54 10.75
CA PRO A 100 8.71 9.44 12.12
C PRO A 100 8.00 10.73 12.50
N ALA A 101 6.77 10.60 13.02
CA ALA A 101 6.03 11.75 13.53
C ALA A 101 6.73 12.34 14.77
N PRO A 102 6.76 13.67 14.93
CA PRO A 102 7.22 14.28 16.18
C PRO A 102 6.41 13.78 17.37
N GLU A 103 7.03 13.67 18.55
CA GLU A 103 6.34 13.16 19.75
C GLU A 103 5.11 13.99 20.18
N SER A 104 5.05 15.27 19.79
CA SER A 104 3.91 16.15 20.02
C SER A 104 2.70 15.80 19.17
N VAL A 105 2.88 15.06 18.07
CA VAL A 105 1.82 14.65 17.16
C VAL A 105 1.18 13.37 17.68
N GLN A 106 -0.06 13.49 18.14
CA GLN A 106 -0.88 12.38 18.62
C GLN A 106 -1.57 11.63 17.47
N ALA A 107 -0.79 11.33 16.42
CA ALA A 107 -1.21 10.63 15.23
C ALA A 107 -0.07 9.83 14.60
N GLY A 108 -0.41 8.82 13.80
CA GLY A 108 0.56 7.99 13.09
C GLY A 108 -0.04 7.38 11.83
N ILE A 109 0.85 6.96 10.91
CA ILE A 109 0.47 6.24 9.70
C ILE A 109 1.09 4.85 9.76
N ARG A 110 0.34 3.84 9.33
CA ARG A 110 0.82 2.47 9.18
C ARG A 110 0.54 1.96 7.78
N VAL A 111 1.37 1.03 7.33
CA VAL A 111 1.24 0.40 6.02
C VAL A 111 0.55 -0.96 6.21
N ALA A 112 -0.66 -1.07 5.71
CA ALA A 112 -1.34 -2.34 5.51
C ALA A 112 -0.94 -2.91 4.14
N SER A 113 -0.68 -4.21 4.07
CA SER A 113 -0.36 -4.88 2.81
C SER A 113 -0.96 -6.27 2.72
N TYR A 114 -1.29 -6.69 1.51
CA TYR A 114 -1.76 -8.04 1.23
C TYR A 114 -1.44 -8.42 -0.21
N VAL A 115 -1.11 -9.70 -0.40
CA VAL A 115 -0.85 -10.30 -1.71
C VAL A 115 -1.73 -11.54 -1.86
N HIS A 116 -2.38 -11.67 -3.01
CA HIS A 116 -3.24 -12.78 -3.36
C HIS A 116 -2.66 -13.60 -4.53
N GLY A 117 -3.03 -14.88 -4.60
CA GLY A 117 -2.54 -15.80 -5.62
C GLY A 117 -1.09 -16.22 -5.38
N THR A 118 -0.69 -16.34 -4.12
CA THR A 118 0.64 -16.80 -3.72
C THR A 118 0.72 -18.33 -3.80
N THR A 119 1.88 -18.87 -4.21
CA THR A 119 2.10 -20.33 -4.25
C THR A 119 3.10 -20.79 -3.20
N THR A 120 4.15 -20.00 -2.93
CA THR A 120 5.26 -20.39 -2.04
C THR A 120 5.67 -19.32 -1.04
N ASP A 121 5.52 -18.03 -1.37
CA ASP A 121 5.91 -16.91 -0.52
C ASP A 121 4.70 -15.95 -0.36
N PRO A 122 4.28 -15.61 0.88
CA PRO A 122 3.14 -14.75 1.12
C PRO A 122 3.32 -13.30 0.63
N THR A 123 4.53 -12.92 0.21
CA THR A 123 4.88 -11.59 -0.31
C THR A 123 4.90 -11.51 -1.83
N ARG A 124 4.56 -12.60 -2.55
CA ARG A 124 4.55 -12.66 -4.02
C ARG A 124 3.28 -13.33 -4.54
N GLY A 125 2.63 -12.74 -5.54
CA GLY A 125 1.39 -13.26 -6.09
C GLY A 125 0.91 -12.49 -7.30
N ARG A 126 -0.32 -12.79 -7.74
CA ARG A 126 -0.94 -12.22 -8.95
C ARG A 126 -1.66 -10.90 -8.70
N MET A 127 -2.04 -10.62 -7.45
CA MET A 127 -2.62 -9.35 -7.05
C MET A 127 -1.97 -8.87 -5.76
N GLY A 128 -1.79 -7.57 -5.59
CA GLY A 128 -1.18 -6.99 -4.40
C GLY A 128 -1.79 -5.65 -4.06
N THR A 129 -1.70 -5.26 -2.79
CA THR A 129 -2.04 -3.91 -2.34
C THR A 129 -1.07 -3.39 -1.30
N LEU A 130 -0.88 -2.08 -1.33
CA LEU A 130 -0.44 -1.28 -0.20
C LEU A 130 -1.57 -0.31 0.15
N ALA A 131 -1.92 -0.21 1.42
CA ALA A 131 -2.88 0.77 1.93
C ALA A 131 -2.29 1.48 3.14
N LEU A 132 -2.56 2.77 3.27
CA LEU A 132 -2.11 3.59 4.38
C LEU A 132 -3.25 3.80 5.36
N THR A 133 -3.04 3.37 6.60
CA THR A 133 -3.98 3.57 7.71
C THR A 133 -3.48 4.69 8.60
N TYR A 134 -4.25 5.78 8.67
CA TYR A 134 -4.02 6.89 9.57
C TYR A 134 -4.74 6.66 10.90
N LEU A 135 -4.00 6.77 12.00
CA LEU A 135 -4.53 6.70 13.36
C LEU A 135 -4.35 8.06 14.03
N LYS A 136 -5.38 8.55 14.69
CA LYS A 136 -5.33 9.79 15.48
C LYS A 136 -6.11 9.62 16.77
N THR A 137 -5.46 9.93 17.89
CA THR A 137 -6.09 9.88 19.20
C THR A 137 -5.23 10.66 20.19
N PRO A 138 -5.80 11.48 21.08
CA PRO A 138 -5.03 12.27 22.04
C PRO A 138 -4.16 11.43 22.99
N ASN A 139 -4.45 10.13 23.12
CA ASN A 139 -3.78 9.20 24.03
C ASN A 139 -3.01 8.11 23.26
N LEU A 140 -2.36 8.43 22.13
CA LEU A 140 -1.79 7.45 21.21
C LEU A 140 -0.77 6.52 21.91
N LYS A 141 0.12 7.10 22.73
CA LYS A 141 1.11 6.35 23.51
C LYS A 141 0.44 5.34 24.46
N GLU A 142 -0.63 5.75 25.14
CA GLU A 142 -1.35 4.88 26.08
C GLU A 142 -2.09 3.76 25.37
N VAL A 143 -2.74 4.05 24.23
CA VAL A 143 -3.46 3.04 23.44
C VAL A 143 -2.49 1.99 22.91
N PHE A 144 -1.33 2.39 22.39
CA PHE A 144 -0.30 1.47 21.89
C PHE A 144 0.37 0.65 23.00
N ALA A 145 0.34 1.13 24.25
CA ALA A 145 0.83 0.39 25.40
C ALA A 145 -0.14 -0.70 25.89
N LYS A 146 -1.41 -0.69 25.45
CA LYS A 146 -2.39 -1.72 25.83
C LYS A 146 -2.01 -3.07 25.23
N GLU A 147 -2.05 -4.11 26.07
CA GLU A 147 -1.82 -5.48 25.64
C GLU A 147 -2.81 -5.88 24.52
N GLY A 148 -2.30 -6.50 23.45
CA GLY A 148 -3.11 -6.97 22.33
C GLY A 148 -3.53 -5.90 21.31
N PHE A 149 -3.41 -4.59 21.60
CA PHE A 149 -3.84 -3.54 20.68
C PHE A 149 -3.14 -3.64 19.31
N LEU A 150 -1.81 -3.78 19.29
CA LEU A 150 -1.05 -3.92 18.04
C LEU A 150 -1.48 -5.15 17.23
N SER A 151 -1.69 -6.29 17.90
CA SER A 151 -2.14 -7.51 17.21
C SER A 151 -3.54 -7.35 16.61
N ASP A 152 -4.44 -6.66 17.31
CA ASP A 152 -5.78 -6.38 16.80
C ASP A 152 -5.77 -5.36 15.66
N LEU A 153 -4.88 -4.37 15.73
CA LEU A 153 -4.65 -3.41 14.65
C LEU A 153 -4.11 -4.11 13.40
N GLU A 154 -3.14 -5.01 13.53
CA GLU A 154 -2.61 -5.81 12.42
C GLU A 154 -3.69 -6.69 11.76
N LYS A 155 -4.63 -7.24 12.54
CA LYS A 155 -5.79 -7.98 11.99
C LYS A 155 -6.70 -7.08 11.16
N LEU A 156 -6.98 -5.87 11.66
CA LEU A 156 -7.78 -4.87 10.94
C LEU A 156 -7.08 -4.43 9.66
N GLU A 157 -5.79 -4.08 9.74
CA GLU A 157 -4.94 -3.70 8.60
C GLU A 157 -4.93 -4.78 7.53
N ARG A 158 -4.72 -6.04 7.93
CA ARG A 158 -4.74 -7.16 6.99
C ARG A 158 -6.12 -7.40 6.39
N ALA A 159 -7.20 -7.19 7.15
CA ALA A 159 -8.55 -7.31 6.62
C ALA A 159 -8.86 -6.21 5.60
N LEU A 160 -8.46 -4.95 5.86
CA LEU A 160 -8.59 -3.83 4.92
C LEU A 160 -7.83 -4.10 3.62
N ALA A 161 -6.58 -4.54 3.72
CA ALA A 161 -5.78 -4.88 2.54
C ALA A 161 -6.41 -6.04 1.74
N ARG A 162 -6.95 -7.06 2.42
CA ARG A 162 -7.70 -8.13 1.75
C ARG A 162 -8.98 -7.64 1.08
N GLN A 163 -9.70 -6.73 1.72
CA GLN A 163 -10.92 -6.12 1.19
C GLN A 163 -10.62 -5.38 -0.11
N ILE A 164 -9.60 -4.50 -0.09
CA ILE A 164 -9.16 -3.73 -1.26
C ILE A 164 -8.77 -4.66 -2.41
N VAL A 165 -8.03 -5.74 -2.15
CA VAL A 165 -7.64 -6.69 -3.21
C VAL A 165 -8.82 -7.50 -3.73
N GLY A 166 -9.70 -7.95 -2.82
CA GLY A 166 -10.77 -8.91 -3.10
C GLY A 166 -12.02 -8.31 -3.75
N TYR A 167 -12.19 -6.99 -3.70
CA TYR A 167 -13.31 -6.26 -4.30
C TYR A 167 -12.82 -5.33 -5.41
N ASP A 168 -13.75 -4.84 -6.23
CA ASP A 168 -13.46 -3.80 -7.23
C ASP A 168 -13.46 -2.40 -6.56
N THR A 169 -12.58 -2.23 -5.58
CA THR A 169 -12.46 -0.98 -4.81
C THR A 169 -11.68 0.04 -5.63
N ARG A 170 -12.34 1.16 -5.97
CA ARG A 170 -11.81 2.21 -6.86
C ARG A 170 -11.68 3.58 -6.18
N SER A 171 -12.41 3.81 -5.08
CA SER A 171 -12.25 5.02 -4.26
C SER A 171 -12.34 4.68 -2.78
N ILE A 172 -11.88 5.59 -1.91
CA ILE A 172 -12.00 5.42 -0.46
C ILE A 172 -13.36 5.90 0.03
N ARG A 173 -13.76 7.11 -0.40
CA ARG A 173 -15.01 7.78 -0.01
C ARG A 173 -15.92 7.95 -1.23
N LEU A 174 -17.21 8.07 -0.96
CA LEU A 174 -18.19 8.32 -2.01
C LEU A 174 -18.12 9.80 -2.39
N VAL A 175 -17.40 10.11 -3.46
CA VAL A 175 -17.43 11.42 -4.13
C VAL A 175 -18.35 11.33 -5.34
N ASN A 176 -18.05 10.38 -6.24
CA ASN A 176 -18.83 10.05 -7.44
C ASN A 176 -18.80 8.52 -7.67
N GLY A 177 -19.78 7.99 -8.41
CA GLY A 177 -19.81 6.57 -8.81
C GLY A 177 -20.74 5.68 -7.98
N SER A 178 -20.57 4.37 -8.10
CA SER A 178 -21.39 3.37 -7.40
C SER A 178 -20.85 3.11 -5.99
N PRO A 179 -21.70 3.07 -4.94
CA PRO A 179 -21.28 2.66 -3.60
C PRO A 179 -20.55 1.31 -3.55
N GLU A 180 -20.84 0.41 -4.50
CA GLU A 180 -20.21 -0.92 -4.56
C GLU A 180 -18.70 -0.87 -4.84
N THR A 181 -18.19 0.21 -5.45
CA THR A 181 -16.76 0.42 -5.74
C THR A 181 -16.07 1.30 -4.71
N VAL A 182 -16.79 1.80 -3.70
CA VAL A 182 -16.27 2.70 -2.67
C VAL A 182 -15.92 1.91 -1.42
N LEU A 183 -14.65 1.94 -0.99
CA LEU A 183 -14.17 1.15 0.14
C LEU A 183 -15.06 1.28 1.38
N TYR A 184 -15.43 2.51 1.73
CA TYR A 184 -16.16 2.82 2.96
C TYR A 184 -17.62 2.36 2.95
N GLU A 185 -18.22 2.20 1.77
CA GLU A 185 -19.59 1.74 1.59
C GLU A 185 -19.67 0.22 1.40
N GLN A 186 -18.57 -0.42 1.03
CA GLN A 186 -18.51 -1.87 0.85
C GLN A 186 -18.76 -2.63 2.16
N PRO A 187 -19.48 -3.78 2.11
CA PRO A 187 -19.61 -4.65 3.28
C PRO A 187 -18.26 -5.26 3.62
N PHE A 188 -17.81 -5.11 4.86
CA PHE A 188 -16.52 -5.56 5.33
C PHE A 188 -16.49 -7.07 5.61
N ALA A 189 -16.75 -7.88 4.57
CA ALA A 189 -16.93 -9.32 4.67
C ALA A 189 -15.66 -10.06 5.13
N LEU A 190 -14.48 -9.46 4.94
CA LEU A 190 -13.20 -10.09 5.24
C LEU A 190 -12.67 -9.80 6.65
N PHE A 191 -13.42 -9.04 7.46
CA PHE A 191 -13.16 -8.86 8.88
C PHE A 191 -14.15 -9.71 9.70
N PRO A 192 -13.66 -10.72 10.44
CA PRO A 192 -14.51 -11.67 11.14
C PRO A 192 -15.13 -11.10 12.41
N GLY A 193 -16.15 -11.76 12.93
CA GLY A 193 -16.75 -11.45 14.24
C GLY A 193 -17.98 -10.55 14.14
N GLU A 194 -18.20 -9.74 15.17
CA GLU A 194 -19.39 -8.87 15.31
C GLU A 194 -19.54 -7.82 14.20
N PHE A 195 -18.44 -7.53 13.50
CA PHE A 195 -18.37 -6.54 12.44
C PHE A 195 -18.63 -7.10 11.04
N ALA A 196 -18.75 -8.43 10.90
CA ALA A 196 -18.83 -9.08 9.59
C ALA A 196 -20.02 -8.59 8.77
N GLY A 197 -19.75 -8.11 7.56
CA GLY A 197 -20.77 -7.66 6.60
C GLY A 197 -21.31 -6.25 6.83
N GLN A 198 -20.91 -5.57 7.92
CA GLN A 198 -21.22 -4.15 8.09
C GLN A 198 -20.35 -3.28 7.15
N PRO A 199 -20.80 -2.07 6.76
CA PRO A 199 -19.98 -1.17 5.94
C PRO A 199 -18.62 -0.89 6.58
N VAL A 200 -17.53 -0.87 5.79
CA VAL A 200 -16.17 -0.62 6.28
C VAL A 200 -16.11 0.64 7.15
N LYS A 201 -16.77 1.72 6.74
CA LYS A 201 -16.82 2.99 7.51
C LYS A 201 -17.33 2.78 8.94
N ASN A 202 -18.44 2.05 9.09
CA ASN A 202 -19.05 1.79 10.38
C ASN A 202 -18.15 0.91 11.24
N VAL A 203 -17.52 -0.11 10.64
CA VAL A 203 -16.59 -0.98 11.35
C VAL A 203 -15.37 -0.21 11.85
N LEU A 204 -14.77 0.65 11.03
CA LEU A 204 -13.62 1.47 11.46
C LEU A 204 -13.97 2.37 12.64
N GLN A 205 -15.14 2.99 12.61
CA GLN A 205 -15.65 3.80 13.72
C GLN A 205 -15.84 2.96 14.99
N LEU A 206 -16.65 1.89 14.92
CA LEU A 206 -16.98 1.06 16.09
C LEU A 206 -15.74 0.36 16.66
N TRP A 207 -14.84 -0.11 15.80
CA TRP A 207 -13.57 -0.70 16.23
C TRP A 207 -12.70 0.33 16.95
N ALA A 208 -12.59 1.55 16.41
CA ALA A 208 -11.83 2.61 17.05
C ALA A 208 -12.42 3.02 18.41
N GLU A 209 -13.75 3.07 18.54
CA GLU A 209 -14.44 3.26 19.82
C GLU A 209 -14.12 2.13 20.80
N GLN A 210 -14.25 0.86 20.37
CA GLN A 210 -13.98 -0.32 21.19
C GLN A 210 -12.52 -0.38 21.68
N LYS A 211 -11.56 0.08 20.87
CA LYS A 211 -10.13 0.11 21.24
C LYS A 211 -9.72 1.36 22.02
N GLY A 212 -10.65 2.29 22.22
CA GLY A 212 -10.43 3.51 22.99
C GLY A 212 -9.55 4.53 22.25
N LEU A 213 -9.70 4.64 20.94
CA LEU A 213 -9.10 5.71 20.14
C LEU A 213 -9.86 7.05 20.27
N PHE A 214 -11.03 7.05 20.91
CA PHE A 214 -11.83 8.25 21.15
C PHE A 214 -11.76 8.68 22.62
N ASP A 215 -11.41 9.93 22.83
CA ASP A 215 -11.67 10.67 24.06
C ASP A 215 -12.93 11.52 23.88
N LYS A 216 -13.95 11.23 24.68
CA LYS A 216 -15.24 11.95 24.67
C LYS A 216 -15.12 13.40 25.14
N ASN A 217 -14.02 13.75 25.80
CA ASN A 217 -13.78 15.09 26.32
C ASN A 217 -12.90 15.94 25.40
N ALA A 218 -12.31 15.34 24.35
CA ALA A 218 -11.51 16.07 23.38
C ALA A 218 -12.41 16.85 22.41
N VAL A 219 -12.10 18.15 22.22
CA VAL A 219 -12.89 19.07 21.41
C VAL A 219 -12.47 18.97 19.93
N GLU A 220 -13.46 18.72 19.06
CA GLU A 220 -13.50 18.99 17.60
C GLU A 220 -12.29 18.62 16.73
N GLU A 221 -11.49 17.63 17.12
CA GLU A 221 -10.50 17.03 16.22
C GLU A 221 -10.88 15.59 15.86
N TYR A 222 -10.66 15.21 14.60
CA TYR A 222 -10.87 13.83 14.16
C TYR A 222 -10.11 12.86 15.06
N GLN A 223 -10.78 11.81 15.51
CA GLN A 223 -10.22 10.72 16.30
C GLN A 223 -10.63 9.39 15.67
N GLY A 224 -9.77 8.39 15.79
CA GLY A 224 -10.02 7.04 15.29
C GLY A 224 -9.00 6.61 14.25
N ILE A 225 -9.49 5.82 13.28
CA ILE A 225 -8.69 5.22 12.21
C ILE A 225 -9.36 5.46 10.85
N ALA A 226 -8.56 5.82 9.85
CA ALA A 226 -8.99 6.03 8.47
C ALA A 226 -8.01 5.39 7.49
N VAL A 227 -8.50 4.98 6.33
CA VAL A 227 -7.65 4.73 5.16
C VAL A 227 -7.42 6.06 4.46
N SER A 228 -6.15 6.44 4.28
CA SER A 228 -5.79 7.68 3.60
C SER A 228 -5.53 7.45 2.12
N GLU A 229 -4.81 6.38 1.79
CA GLU A 229 -4.42 6.05 0.42
C GLU A 229 -4.39 4.53 0.22
N PHE A 230 -4.56 4.07 -1.01
CA PHE A 230 -4.15 2.73 -1.38
C PHE A 230 -3.71 2.65 -2.84
N ALA A 231 -2.84 1.67 -3.10
CA ALA A 231 -2.53 1.18 -4.44
C ALA A 231 -2.90 -0.30 -4.49
N ARG A 232 -3.58 -0.72 -5.56
CA ARG A 232 -3.98 -2.11 -5.81
C ARG A 232 -3.59 -2.48 -7.21
N TRP A 233 -2.85 -3.58 -7.35
CA TRP A 233 -2.35 -4.05 -8.63
C TRP A 233 -2.75 -5.47 -8.91
N THR A 234 -3.15 -5.74 -10.15
CA THR A 234 -3.22 -7.07 -10.76
C THR A 234 -2.13 -7.21 -11.81
N VAL A 235 -1.41 -8.33 -11.78
CA VAL A 235 -0.36 -8.62 -12.77
C VAL A 235 -0.94 -8.58 -14.18
N GLY A 236 -0.36 -7.75 -15.04
CA GLY A 236 -0.76 -7.59 -16.43
C GLY A 236 -1.85 -6.55 -16.69
N GLU A 237 -2.41 -5.90 -15.66
CA GLU A 237 -3.48 -4.92 -15.82
C GLU A 237 -3.05 -3.67 -16.59
N ASP A 238 -4.02 -2.98 -17.19
CA ASP A 238 -3.78 -1.72 -17.88
C ASP A 238 -3.28 -0.63 -16.91
N MET A 239 -2.33 0.19 -17.37
CA MET A 239 -1.71 1.27 -16.59
C MET A 239 -2.20 2.66 -17.03
N SER A 240 -3.28 2.73 -17.80
CA SER A 240 -3.84 3.99 -18.30
C SER A 240 -4.40 4.92 -17.21
N GLU A 241 -4.70 4.40 -16.02
CA GLU A 241 -5.24 5.17 -14.89
C GLU A 241 -4.23 5.25 -13.73
N ASP A 242 -4.26 6.37 -12.99
CA ASP A 242 -3.40 6.58 -11.82
C ASP A 242 -3.70 5.50 -10.76
N SER A 243 -2.71 4.67 -10.45
CA SER A 243 -2.91 3.46 -9.64
C SER A 243 -3.03 3.74 -8.12
N VAL A 244 -2.89 5.02 -7.72
CA VAL A 244 -2.98 5.45 -6.31
C VAL A 244 -4.26 6.23 -6.07
N VAL A 245 -5.14 5.63 -5.28
CA VAL A 245 -6.36 6.23 -4.76
C VAL A 245 -6.02 6.99 -3.47
N SER A 246 -6.42 8.25 -3.36
CA SER A 246 -6.14 9.10 -2.19
C SER A 246 -7.39 9.85 -1.75
N ALA A 247 -7.79 9.65 -0.50
CA ALA A 247 -8.98 10.31 0.05
C ALA A 247 -8.81 11.84 0.10
N LEU A 248 -7.60 12.31 0.40
CA LEU A 248 -7.31 13.75 0.48
C LEU A 248 -7.27 14.40 -0.92
N ALA A 249 -6.65 13.73 -1.90
CA ALA A 249 -6.63 14.23 -3.27
C ALA A 249 -8.03 14.28 -3.88
N ASP A 250 -8.84 13.23 -3.65
CA ASP A 250 -10.24 13.18 -4.11
C ASP A 250 -11.08 14.32 -3.50
N GLU A 251 -10.87 14.62 -2.20
CA GLU A 251 -11.53 15.73 -1.52
C GLU A 251 -11.10 17.09 -2.05
N MET A 252 -9.80 17.32 -2.24
CA MET A 252 -9.30 18.58 -2.81
C MET A 252 -9.83 18.83 -4.22
N ALA A 253 -9.84 17.81 -5.08
CA ALA A 253 -10.39 17.88 -6.42
C ALA A 253 -11.91 18.17 -6.43
N SER A 254 -12.65 17.77 -5.39
CA SER A 254 -14.08 18.08 -5.27
C SER A 254 -14.37 19.52 -4.84
N ILE A 255 -13.39 20.20 -4.23
CA ILE A 255 -13.50 21.58 -3.73
C ILE A 255 -13.06 22.59 -4.79
N GLU A 256 -12.12 22.23 -5.67
CA GLU A 256 -11.75 23.07 -6.81
C GLU A 256 -12.89 23.05 -7.85
N PRO A 257 -13.64 24.16 -8.05
CA PRO A 257 -14.53 24.22 -9.20
C PRO A 257 -13.66 24.16 -10.45
N GLU A 258 -14.05 23.35 -11.45
CA GLU A 258 -13.45 23.37 -12.79
C GLU A 258 -13.21 24.83 -13.21
N SER A 259 -11.95 25.27 -13.15
CA SER A 259 -11.59 26.65 -13.43
C SER A 259 -11.55 26.86 -14.94
N GLN A 260 -12.76 27.10 -15.46
CA GLN A 260 -13.18 27.69 -16.72
C GLN A 260 -12.79 27.01 -18.06
N PRO A 261 -13.74 26.94 -19.01
CA PRO A 261 -13.46 26.55 -20.38
C PRO A 261 -12.67 27.65 -21.11
N LYS A 262 -11.82 27.18 -22.04
CA LYS A 262 -11.04 27.90 -23.06
C LYS A 262 -11.64 29.25 -23.49
N SER A 263 -10.82 30.31 -23.47
CA SER A 263 -10.96 31.48 -24.34
C SER A 263 -10.01 31.39 -25.52
#